data_AF-A0A8X6VVP3-F1
#
_entry.id   AF-A0A8X6VVP3-F1
#
_cell.length_a   1.000
_cell.length_b   1.000
_cell.length_c   1.000
_cell.angle_alpha   90.00
_cell.angle_beta   90.00
_cell.angle_gamma   90.00
#
_symmetry.space_group_name_H-M   'P 1'
#
loop_
_entity.id
_entity.type
_entity.pdbx_description
1 polymer ?
#
loop_
_entity_poly.entity_id
_entity_poly.type
_entity_poly.pdbx_seq_one_letter_code
_entity_poly.pdbx_strand_id
1 'polypeptide(L)'
;MPSKRARRHFSQLSEFERSLIIGRKTAGWSTRHVADQVDRSECAVRNCWEQWTREGTHARKSGSGSTRKTTRREDRRIVRQALVDPTVTRPTIRAYVGVAIVPQTI
;
A
#
# COMPACT_ATOMS: atom_id res chain seq x y z
N MET A 1 -28.09 17.87 13.76
CA MET A 1 -27.47 17.53 12.46
C MET A 1 -26.13 16.86 12.71
N PRO A 2 -25.79 15.71 12.09
CA PRO A 2 -24.48 15.10 12.31
C PRO A 2 -23.45 15.86 11.48
N SER A 3 -22.51 16.52 12.15
CA SER A 3 -21.37 17.17 11.49
C SER A 3 -20.58 16.14 10.68
N LYS A 4 -20.48 16.33 9.36
CA LYS A 4 -19.58 15.55 8.52
C LYS A 4 -18.15 15.77 9.04
N ARG A 5 -17.58 14.79 9.75
CA ARG A 5 -16.17 14.82 10.15
C ARG A 5 -15.33 14.97 8.89
N ALA A 6 -14.74 16.14 8.68
CA ALA A 6 -13.71 16.32 7.66
C ALA A 6 -12.62 15.27 7.90
N ARG A 7 -12.46 14.33 6.97
CA ARG A 7 -11.33 13.39 7.02
C ARG A 7 -10.07 14.22 6.85
N ARG A 8 -9.37 14.47 7.95
CA ARG A 8 -8.00 14.99 7.89
C ARG A 8 -7.17 14.00 7.08
N HIS A 9 -6.57 14.47 6.00
CA HIS A 9 -5.66 13.67 5.20
C HIS A 9 -4.33 13.57 5.97
N PHE A 10 -4.17 12.48 6.73
CA PHE A 10 -2.91 12.22 7.42
C PHE A 10 -1.90 11.69 6.40
N SER A 11 -0.78 12.39 6.26
CA SER A 11 0.36 11.86 5.50
C SER A 11 0.88 10.60 6.20
N GLN A 12 1.31 9.62 5.40
CA GLN A 12 1.93 8.41 5.94
C GLN A 12 3.24 8.76 6.65
N LEU A 13 3.58 7.98 7.69
CA LEU A 13 4.91 8.04 8.28
C LEU A 13 5.95 7.67 7.21
N SER A 14 6.93 8.54 7.05
CA SER A 14 8.15 8.26 6.30
C SER A 14 8.95 7.15 6.97
N GLU A 15 9.85 6.53 6.21
CA GLU A 15 10.75 5.51 6.74
C GLU A 15 11.65 6.06 7.86
N PHE A 16 12.12 7.30 7.70
CA PHE A 16 12.90 8.00 8.70
C PHE A 16 12.13 8.19 10.01
N GLU A 17 10.88 8.68 9.94
CA GLU A 17 10.02 8.85 11.13
C GLU A 17 9.76 7.51 11.84
N ARG A 18 9.53 6.41 11.08
CA ARG A 18 9.36 5.07 11.66
C ARG A 18 10.61 4.62 12.42
N SER A 19 11.78 4.77 11.82
CA SER A 19 13.06 4.43 12.44
C SER A 19 13.33 5.26 13.70
N LEU A 20 13.01 6.55 13.67
CA LEU A 20 13.13 7.43 14.83
C LEU A 20 12.17 6.99 15.96
N ILE A 21 10.91 6.69 15.64
CA ILE A 21 9.92 6.18 16.59
C ILE A 21 10.44 4.90 17.26
N ILE A 22 10.91 3.94 16.47
CA ILE A 22 11.42 2.66 16.98
C ILE A 22 12.63 2.88 17.89
N GLY A 23 13.62 3.66 17.45
CA GLY A 23 14.81 3.94 18.25
C GLY A 23 14.48 4.58 19.60
N ARG A 24 13.60 5.59 19.63
CA ARG A 24 13.20 6.26 20.88
C ARG A 24 12.35 5.36 21.78
N LYS A 25 11.43 4.59 21.21
CA LYS A 25 10.62 3.63 21.97
C LYS A 25 11.46 2.51 22.58
N THR A 26 12.47 2.02 21.87
CA THR A 26 13.45 1.06 22.39
C THR A 26 14.27 1.66 23.54
N ALA A 27 14.57 2.96 23.50
CA ALA A 27 15.23 3.69 24.59
C ALA A 27 14.30 3.98 25.79
N GLY A 28 13.06 3.45 25.82
CA GLY A 28 12.13 3.58 26.94
C GLY A 28 11.33 4.90 26.96
N TRP A 29 11.35 5.68 25.87
CA TRP A 29 10.66 6.97 25.85
C TRP A 29 9.13 6.80 25.86
N SER A 30 8.45 7.75 26.50
CA SER A 30 6.99 7.77 26.52
C SER A 30 6.42 8.04 25.12
N THR A 31 5.27 7.45 24.81
CA THR A 31 4.64 7.60 23.48
C THR A 31 4.31 9.05 23.17
N ARG A 32 3.88 9.82 24.18
CA ARG A 32 3.62 11.25 24.07
C ARG A 32 4.87 12.05 23.71
N HIS A 33 5.97 11.82 24.42
CA HIS A 33 7.21 12.54 24.16
C HIS A 33 7.76 12.25 22.76
N VAL A 34 7.65 11.01 22.29
CA VAL A 34 8.00 10.65 20.91
C VAL A 34 7.09 11.34 19.91
N ALA A 35 5.77 11.35 20.15
CA ALA A 35 4.78 11.98 19.29
C ALA A 35 5.02 13.49 19.11
N ASP A 36 5.33 14.19 20.21
CA ASP A 36 5.70 15.60 20.20
C ASP A 36 6.99 15.84 19.39
N GLN A 37 7.98 14.95 19.52
CA GLN A 37 9.25 15.06 18.79
C GLN A 37 9.10 14.82 17.27
N VAL A 38 8.24 13.89 16.86
CA VAL A 38 8.04 13.57 15.44
C VAL A 38 6.94 14.42 14.78
N ASP A 39 6.26 15.28 15.53
CA ASP A 39 5.07 16.03 15.11
C ASP A 39 3.98 15.12 14.51
N ARG A 40 3.69 14.01 15.20
CA ARG A 40 2.66 13.03 14.79
C ARG A 40 1.74 12.73 15.95
N SER A 41 0.58 12.13 15.64
CA SER A 41 -0.34 11.72 16.69
C SER A 41 0.24 10.57 17.54
N GLU A 42 -0.06 10.56 18.83
CA GLU A 42 0.30 9.45 19.73
C GLU A 42 -0.21 8.09 19.21
N CYS A 43 -1.37 8.09 18.53
CA CYS A 43 -1.92 6.89 17.90
C CYS A 43 -1.04 6.37 16.75
N ALA A 44 -0.48 7.26 15.92
CA ALA A 44 0.44 6.85 14.86
C ALA A 44 1.73 6.25 15.42
N VAL A 45 2.28 6.85 16.48
CA VAL A 45 3.46 6.33 17.19
C VAL A 45 3.16 4.96 17.80
N ARG A 46 2.02 4.81 18.50
CA ARG A 46 1.60 3.54 19.10
C ARG A 46 1.45 2.45 18.04
N ASN A 47 0.71 2.71 16.97
CA ASN A 47 0.48 1.73 15.91
C ASN A 47 1.80 1.31 15.23
N CYS A 48 2.72 2.25 15.01
CA CYS A 48 4.05 1.96 14.46
C CYS A 48 4.86 1.05 15.39
N TRP A 49 4.86 1.35 16.69
CA TRP A 49 5.54 0.55 17.70
C TRP A 49 4.95 -0.86 17.80
N GLU A 50 3.63 -0.98 17.91
CA GLU A 50 2.93 -2.27 17.98
C GLU A 50 3.16 -3.13 16.72
N GLN A 51 3.16 -2.50 15.54
CA GLN A 51 3.49 -3.19 14.30
C GLN A 51 4.93 -3.74 14.34
N TRP A 52 5.89 -2.92 14.76
CA TRP A 52 7.29 -3.34 14.85
C TRP A 52 7.48 -4.45 15.89
N THR A 53 6.89 -4.35 17.08
CA THR A 53 6.99 -5.40 18.11
C THR A 53 6.36 -6.72 17.66
N ARG A 54 5.33 -6.68 16.82
CA ARG A 54 4.66 -7.87 16.29
C ARG A 54 5.40 -8.50 15.11
N GLU A 55 5.94 -7.69 14.21
CA GLU A 55 6.43 -8.15 12.89
C GLU A 55 7.95 -8.10 12.76
N GLY A 56 8.66 -7.44 13.69
CA GLY A 56 10.10 -7.22 13.64
C GLY A 56 10.56 -6.31 12.49
N THR A 57 9.63 -5.78 11.70
CA THR A 57 9.91 -4.95 10.53
C THR A 57 9.06 -3.69 10.54
N HIS A 58 9.69 -2.59 10.13
CA HIS A 58 9.02 -1.31 9.90
C HIS A 58 8.72 -1.08 8.41
N ALA A 59 9.14 -2.02 7.55
CA ALA A 59 8.85 -2.01 6.13
C ALA A 59 7.39 -2.39 5.87
N ARG A 60 6.85 -1.90 4.75
CA ARG A 60 5.51 -2.33 4.32
C ARG A 60 5.56 -3.78 3.86
N LYS A 61 4.55 -4.56 4.21
CA LYS A 61 4.34 -5.89 3.65
C LYS A 61 4.21 -5.79 2.13
N SER A 62 5.00 -6.61 1.43
CA SER A 62 4.80 -6.84 -0.01
C SER A 62 3.38 -7.36 -0.24
N GLY A 63 2.71 -6.84 -1.27
CA GLY A 63 1.32 -7.20 -1.57
C GLY A 63 0.23 -6.49 -0.75
N SER A 64 0.57 -5.44 0.00
CA SER A 64 -0.40 -4.60 0.73
C SER A 64 -1.24 -3.64 -0.15
N GLY A 65 -1.07 -3.72 -1.47
CA GLY A 65 -1.87 -2.98 -2.45
C GLY A 65 -3.20 -3.67 -2.77
N SER A 66 -4.01 -3.03 -3.59
CA SER A 66 -5.23 -3.64 -4.13
C SER A 66 -4.90 -4.97 -4.80
N THR A 67 -5.77 -5.97 -4.63
CA THR A 67 -5.69 -7.23 -5.35
C THR A 67 -5.59 -6.96 -6.86
N ARG A 68 -4.73 -7.72 -7.53
CA ARG A 68 -4.57 -7.62 -8.98
C ARG A 68 -5.88 -7.96 -9.66
N LYS A 69 -6.25 -7.18 -10.68
CA LYS A 69 -7.44 -7.42 -11.51
C LYS A 69 -7.28 -8.62 -12.44
N THR A 70 -6.04 -9.04 -12.69
CA THR A 70 -5.68 -10.17 -13.54
C THR A 70 -4.90 -11.22 -12.78
N THR A 71 -5.09 -12.48 -13.15
CA THR A 71 -4.27 -13.59 -12.67
C THR A 71 -2.96 -13.70 -13.44
N ARG A 72 -1.94 -14.36 -12.87
CA ARG A 72 -0.68 -14.65 -13.59
C ARG A 72 -0.89 -15.45 -14.87
N ARG A 73 -2.00 -16.18 -15.00
CA ARG A 73 -2.33 -16.95 -16.21
C ARG A 73 -2.90 -16.05 -17.29
N GLU A 74 -3.75 -15.10 -16.92
CA GLU A 74 -4.31 -14.10 -17.83
C GLU A 74 -3.22 -13.16 -18.35
N ASP A 75 -2.34 -12.67 -17.49
CA ASP A 75 -1.19 -11.84 -17.90
C ASP A 75 -0.34 -12.52 -18.97
N ARG A 76 -0.05 -13.82 -18.79
CA ARG A 76 0.72 -14.60 -19.77
C ARG A 76 -0.02 -14.74 -21.10
N ARG A 77 -1.35 -14.84 -21.08
CA ARG A 77 -2.16 -14.87 -22.31
C ARG A 77 -2.18 -13.51 -23.01
N ILE A 78 -2.30 -12.42 -22.25
CA ILE A 78 -2.22 -11.04 -22.75
C ILE A 78 -0.87 -10.82 -23.45
N VAL A 79 0.24 -11.11 -22.75
CA VAL A 79 1.60 -10.95 -23.29
C VAL A 79 1.80 -11.81 -24.54
N ARG A 80 1.36 -13.07 -24.50
CA ARG A 80 1.46 -13.96 -25.68
C ARG A 80 0.70 -13.39 -26.87
N GLN A 81 -0.51 -12.88 -26.68
CA GLN A 81 -1.32 -12.35 -27.78
C GLN A 81 -0.66 -11.12 -28.41
N ALA A 82 -0.12 -10.22 -27.59
CA ALA A 82 0.60 -9.04 -28.07
C ALA A 82 1.92 -9.38 -28.78
N LEU A 83 2.57 -10.49 -28.39
CA LEU A 83 3.79 -10.95 -29.07
C LEU A 83 3.49 -11.65 -30.40
N VAL A 84 2.36 -12.36 -30.51
CA VAL A 84 1.95 -13.04 -31.75
C VAL A 84 1.49 -12.05 -32.81
N ASP A 85 0.71 -11.04 -32.40
CA ASP A 85 0.26 -9.96 -33.28
C ASP A 85 0.41 -8.61 -32.55
N PRO A 86 1.48 -7.85 -32.85
CA PRO A 86 1.71 -6.54 -32.24
C PRO A 86 0.65 -5.48 -32.54
N THR A 87 -0.22 -5.70 -33.52
CA THR A 87 -1.27 -4.74 -33.95
C THR A 87 -2.62 -5.00 -33.28
N VAL A 88 -2.75 -6.10 -32.53
CA VAL A 88 -3.98 -6.46 -31.85
C VAL A 88 -4.38 -5.40 -30.82
N THR A 89 -5.65 -4.99 -30.86
CA THR A 89 -6.16 -3.94 -29.95
C THR A 89 -6.51 -4.49 -28.57
N ARG A 90 -6.49 -3.62 -27.55
CA ARG A 90 -6.84 -3.98 -26.16
C ARG A 90 -8.23 -4.64 -26.03
N PRO A 91 -9.32 -4.14 -26.68
CA PRO A 91 -10.61 -4.82 -26.64
C PRO A 91 -10.58 -6.24 -27.22
N THR A 92 -9.82 -6.46 -28.29
CA THR A 92 -9.64 -7.77 -28.92
C THR A 92 -8.89 -8.73 -28.01
N ILE A 93 -7.80 -8.28 -27.36
CA ILE A 93 -7.09 -9.08 -26.35
C ILE A 93 -8.02 -9.40 -25.18
N ARG A 94 -8.80 -8.43 -24.70
CA ARG A 94 -9.75 -8.64 -23.61
C ARG A 94 -10.75 -9.75 -23.94
N ALA A 95 -11.34 -9.70 -25.13
CA ALA A 95 -12.29 -10.69 -25.60
C ALA A 95 -11.63 -12.07 -25.72
N TYR A 96 -10.42 -12.15 -26.25
CA TYR A 96 -9.65 -13.39 -26.38
C TYR A 96 -9.30 -14.01 -25.02
N VAL A 97 -8.86 -13.21 -24.05
CA VAL A 97 -8.46 -13.69 -22.72
C VAL A 97 -9.68 -14.04 -21.87
N GLY A 98 -10.85 -13.46 -22.17
CA GLY A 98 -12.12 -13.74 -21.49
C GLY A 98 -12.24 -13.07 -20.12
N VAL A 99 -11.60 -11.90 -19.94
CA VAL A 99 -11.53 -11.21 -18.64
C VAL A 99 -12.48 -10.02 -18.55
N ALA A 100 -13.22 -9.94 -17.45
CA ALA A 100 -14.16 -8.87 -17.15
C ALA A 100 -13.47 -7.63 -16.56
N ILE A 101 -12.39 -7.15 -17.20
CA ILE A 101 -11.60 -5.98 -16.76
C ILE A 101 -11.68 -4.83 -17.77
N VAL A 102 -11.54 -3.59 -17.31
CA VAL A 102 -11.52 -2.43 -18.21
C VAL A 102 -10.33 -2.51 -19.18
N PRO A 103 -10.48 -2.15 -20.47
CA PRO A 103 -9.42 -2.29 -21.47
C PRO A 103 -8.12 -1.58 -21.11
N GLN A 104 -8.16 -0.48 -20.34
CA GLN A 104 -6.98 0.24 -19.84
C GLN A 104 -6.06 -0.63 -18.93
N THR A 105 -6.56 -1.75 -18.42
CA THR A 105 -5.79 -2.69 -17.59
C THR A 105 -4.89 -3.61 -18.45
N ILE A 106 -5.16 -3.71 -19.76
CA ILE A 106 -4.41 -4.49 -20.75
C ILE A 106 -3.37 -3.59 -21.43
#